data_AF-A0A850IYE4-F1
#
_entry.id   AF-A0A850IYE4-F1
#
_cell.length_a   1.000
_cell.length_b   1.000
_cell.length_c   1.000
_cell.angle_alpha   90.00
_cell.angle_beta   90.00
_cell.angle_gamma   90.00
#
_symmetry.space_group_name_H-M   'P 1'
#
loop_
_entity.id
_entity.type
_entity.pdbx_description
1 polymer ?
#
loop_
_entity_poly.entity_id
_entity_poly.type
_entity_poly.pdbx_seq_one_letter_code
_entity_poly.pdbx_strand_id
1 'polypeptide(L)'
;MAAAIVLFTFYLGQSFVLAPEAQVSGFGLPSWPAGDGGGFLVVKGLAMAVLLMVAAAPLGDMITVLGHHGSTATAFGVHGLTAALIAVTGLLILRETGKARKARQADAPAPAAQPA
;
A
#
# COMPACT_ATOMS: atom_id res chain seq x y z
N MET A 1 11.96 13.33 13.30
CA MET A 1 10.66 12.64 13.04
C MET A 1 10.48 12.30 11.57
N ALA A 2 10.63 13.23 10.61
CA ALA A 2 10.56 12.92 9.18
C ALA A 2 11.44 11.73 8.75
N ALA A 3 12.70 11.67 9.20
CA ALA A 3 13.59 10.53 8.96
C ALA A 3 13.05 9.19 9.47
N ALA A 4 12.37 9.17 10.62
CA ALA A 4 11.77 7.95 11.18
C ALA A 4 10.59 7.46 10.32
N ILE A 5 9.77 8.38 9.80
CA ILE A 5 8.66 8.05 8.89
C ILE A 5 9.19 7.46 7.58
N VAL A 6 10.24 8.05 7.00
CA VAL A 6 10.89 7.54 5.79
C VAL A 6 11.46 6.15 6.02
N LEU A 7 12.21 5.94 7.11
CA LEU A 7 12.79 4.64 7.47
C LEU A 7 11.73 3.57 7.71
N PHE A 8 10.64 3.90 8.40
CA PHE A 8 9.53 2.97 8.64
C PHE A 8 8.85 2.53 7.33
N THR A 9 8.65 3.46 6.40
CA THR A 9 8.01 3.16 5.11
C THR A 9 8.91 2.33 4.21
N PHE A 10 10.21 2.63 4.21
CA PHE A 10 11.22 1.83 3.52
C PHE A 10 11.30 0.40 4.09
N TYR A 11 11.26 0.27 5.42
CA TYR A 11 11.19 -1.02 6.10
C TYR A 11 9.97 -1.84 5.67
N LEU A 12 8.77 -1.24 5.58
CA LEU A 12 7.58 -1.94 5.10
C LEU A 12 7.78 -2.49 3.69
N GLY A 13 8.34 -1.69 2.76
CA GLY A 13 8.65 -2.16 1.41
C GLY A 13 9.68 -3.27 1.37
N GLN A 14 10.81 -3.09 2.06
CA GLN A 14 11.88 -4.08 2.10
C GLN A 14 11.42 -5.41 2.73
N SER A 15 10.53 -5.38 3.72
CA SER A 15 10.00 -6.59 4.35
C SER A 15 9.16 -7.44 3.39
N PHE A 16 8.45 -6.84 2.44
CA PHE A 16 7.72 -7.55 1.38
C PHE A 16 8.63 -8.09 0.28
N VAL A 17 9.81 -7.50 0.08
CA VAL A 17 10.82 -8.03 -0.84
C VAL A 17 11.54 -9.23 -0.23
N LEU A 18 11.88 -9.13 1.07
CA LEU A 18 12.70 -10.14 1.75
C LEU A 18 11.89 -11.32 2.31
N ALA A 19 10.67 -11.08 2.79
CA ALA A 19 9.84 -12.09 3.45
C ALA A 19 8.34 -11.91 3.12
N PRO A 20 7.95 -11.93 1.83
CA PRO A 20 6.57 -11.69 1.41
C PRO A 20 5.56 -12.64 2.07
N GLU A 21 5.90 -13.92 2.21
CA GLU A 21 5.02 -14.95 2.79
C GLU A 21 4.75 -14.74 4.29
N ALA A 22 5.76 -14.28 5.03
CA ALA A 22 5.62 -13.99 6.45
C ALA A 22 4.63 -12.86 6.71
N GLN A 23 4.50 -11.92 5.77
CA GLN A 23 3.59 -10.78 5.89
C GLN A 23 2.13 -11.12 5.59
N VAL A 24 1.85 -12.29 4.98
CA VAL A 24 0.50 -12.60 4.47
C VAL A 24 -0.12 -13.91 4.97
N SER A 25 0.61 -14.68 5.77
CA SER A 25 0.20 -15.97 6.33
C SER A 25 -1.13 -15.96 7.13
N GLY A 26 -1.66 -14.79 7.48
CA GLY A 26 -2.96 -14.63 8.16
C GLY A 26 -4.13 -14.10 7.31
N PHE A 27 -3.96 -13.81 6.01
CA PHE A 27 -5.00 -13.11 5.23
C PHE A 27 -6.16 -13.98 4.70
N GLY A 28 -6.13 -15.31 4.88
CA GLY A 28 -7.28 -16.18 4.58
C GLY A 28 -7.72 -16.15 3.10
N LEU A 29 -6.77 -16.07 2.16
CA LEU A 29 -7.10 -16.01 0.74
C LEU A 29 -7.73 -17.33 0.25
N PRO A 30 -8.88 -17.29 -0.45
CA PRO A 30 -9.60 -18.50 -0.88
C PRO A 30 -8.88 -19.32 -1.96
N SER A 31 -7.98 -18.69 -2.73
CA SER A 31 -7.06 -19.39 -3.61
C SER A 31 -5.80 -18.55 -3.85
N TRP A 32 -4.65 -19.23 -3.80
CA TRP A 32 -3.37 -18.65 -4.14
C TRP A 32 -3.20 -18.54 -5.66
N PRO A 33 -2.49 -17.52 -6.18
CA PRO A 33 -2.07 -17.51 -7.58
C PRO A 33 -1.28 -18.79 -7.90
N ALA A 34 -1.46 -19.37 -9.09
CA ALA A 34 -0.70 -20.55 -9.50
C ALA A 34 0.82 -20.27 -9.45
N GLY A 35 1.59 -21.16 -8.83
CA GLY A 35 3.02 -20.97 -8.53
C GLY A 35 3.29 -20.76 -7.03
N ASP A 36 4.46 -20.23 -6.69
CA ASP A 36 4.88 -19.97 -5.30
C ASP A 36 4.28 -18.69 -4.69
N GLY A 37 3.48 -17.91 -5.44
CA GLY A 37 2.81 -16.69 -4.97
C GLY A 37 3.73 -15.49 -4.67
N GLY A 38 5.03 -15.72 -4.47
CA GLY A 38 6.00 -14.74 -4.00
C GLY A 38 6.17 -13.53 -4.93
N GLY A 39 6.24 -13.75 -6.25
CA GLY A 39 6.38 -12.66 -7.23
C GLY A 39 5.22 -11.66 -7.19
N PHE A 40 3.99 -12.15 -7.01
CA PHE A 40 2.80 -11.30 -6.87
C PHE A 40 2.84 -10.47 -5.57
N LEU A 41 3.30 -11.07 -4.47
CA LEU A 41 3.41 -10.39 -3.18
C LEU A 41 4.53 -9.34 -3.17
N VAL A 42 5.65 -9.60 -3.83
CA VAL A 42 6.76 -8.64 -3.97
C VAL A 42 6.30 -7.39 -4.72
N VAL A 43 5.65 -7.55 -5.88
CA VAL A 43 5.15 -6.42 -6.68
C VAL A 43 4.09 -5.62 -5.90
N LYS A 44 3.18 -6.32 -5.21
CA LYS A 44 2.13 -5.68 -4.44
C LYS A 44 2.68 -4.94 -3.21
N GLY A 45 3.68 -5.51 -2.54
CA GLY A 45 4.38 -4.88 -1.44
C GLY A 45 5.17 -3.65 -1.87
N LEU A 46 5.85 -3.71 -3.02
CA LEU A 46 6.55 -2.57 -3.60
C LEU A 46 5.58 -1.44 -3.93
N ALA A 47 4.43 -1.74 -4.54
CA ALA A 47 3.40 -0.75 -4.85
C ALA A 47 2.87 -0.05 -3.57
N MET A 48 2.67 -0.80 -2.48
CA MET A 48 2.27 -0.22 -1.20
C MET A 48 3.36 0.68 -0.61
N ALA A 49 4.62 0.25 -0.67
CA ALA A 49 5.74 1.02 -0.17
C ALA A 49 5.92 2.35 -0.91
N VAL A 50 5.81 2.34 -2.25
CA VAL A 50 5.89 3.54 -3.07
C VAL A 50 4.75 4.51 -2.73
N LEU A 51 3.51 4.02 -2.65
CA LEU A 51 2.36 4.84 -2.30
C LEU A 51 2.52 5.50 -0.92
N LEU A 52 2.98 4.73 0.07
CA LEU A 52 3.23 5.24 1.41
C LEU A 52 4.38 6.24 1.43
N MET A 53 5.47 6.03 0.69
CA MET A 53 6.58 6.98 0.60
C MET A 53 6.12 8.31 0.01
N VAL A 54 5.34 8.25 -1.07
CA VAL A 54 4.77 9.42 -1.73
C VAL A 54 3.83 10.19 -0.80
N ALA A 55 3.06 9.50 0.06
CA ALA A 55 2.24 10.13 1.08
C ALA A 55 3.04 10.68 2.28
N ALA A 56 4.15 10.02 2.64
CA ALA A 56 4.99 10.38 3.77
C ALA A 56 5.85 11.63 3.53
N ALA A 57 6.29 11.86 2.29
CA ALA A 57 7.10 13.03 1.92
C ALA A 57 6.44 14.38 2.33
N PRO A 58 5.20 14.69 1.89
CA PRO A 58 4.55 15.93 2.31
C PRO A 58 4.29 15.99 3.82
N LEU A 59 4.06 14.87 4.51
CA LEU A 59 3.98 14.85 5.97
C LEU A 59 5.31 15.26 6.64
N GLY A 60 6.44 14.78 6.11
CA GLY A 60 7.78 15.18 6.57
C GLY A 60 8.05 16.68 6.36
N ASP A 61 7.65 17.20 5.20
CA ASP A 61 7.76 18.62 4.88
C ASP A 61 6.89 19.47 5.80
N MET A 62 5.65 19.04 6.09
CA MET A 62 4.76 19.72 7.04
C MET A 62 5.40 19.86 8.43
N ILE A 63 5.99 18.76 8.94
CA ILE A 63 6.66 18.76 10.25
C ILE A 63 7.87 19.70 10.23
N THR A 64 8.63 19.73 9.14
CA THR A 64 9.77 20.63 8.98
C THR A 64 9.32 22.10 8.99
N VAL A 65 8.28 22.44 8.22
CA VAL A 65 7.73 23.81 8.20
C VAL A 65 7.29 24.25 9.60
N LEU A 66 6.55 23.39 10.32
CA LEU A 66 6.08 23.70 11.67
C LEU A 66 7.23 23.80 12.68
N GLY A 67 8.22 22.91 12.59
CA GLY A 67 9.38 22.87 13.49
C GLY A 67 10.32 24.07 13.33
N HIS A 68 10.28 24.75 12.18
CA HIS A 68 11.06 25.97 11.91
C HIS A 68 10.21 27.24 11.96
N HIS A 69 9.06 27.22 12.65
CA HIS A 69 8.15 28.37 12.80
C HIS A 69 7.64 28.95 11.47
N GLY A 70 7.53 28.12 10.44
CA GLY A 70 6.94 28.47 9.17
C GLY A 70 5.41 28.64 9.25
N SER A 71 4.82 29.00 8.11
CA SER A 71 3.38 29.23 7.99
C SER A 71 2.57 27.97 8.32
N THR A 72 1.73 28.04 9.35
CA THR A 72 0.77 26.99 9.70
C THR A 72 -0.25 26.78 8.58
N ALA A 73 -0.68 27.85 7.91
CA ALA A 73 -1.58 27.79 6.78
C ALA A 73 -0.98 27.00 5.61
N THR A 74 0.31 27.21 5.30
CA THR A 74 0.99 26.45 4.25
C THR A 74 1.24 25.00 4.67
N ALA A 75 1.63 24.77 5.92
CA ALA A 75 1.87 23.43 6.47
C ALA A 75 0.62 22.55 6.35
N PHE A 76 -0.53 22.99 6.86
CA PHE A 76 -1.75 22.20 6.78
C PHE A 76 -2.40 22.27 5.39
N GLY A 77 -2.38 23.43 4.76
CA GLY A 77 -3.08 23.68 3.50
C GLY A 77 -2.43 22.99 2.30
N VAL A 78 -1.11 23.10 2.14
CA VAL A 78 -0.40 22.48 1.00
C VAL A 78 0.02 21.07 1.37
N HIS A 79 0.80 20.92 2.45
CA HIS A 79 1.42 19.63 2.76
C HIS A 79 0.43 18.64 3.37
N GLY A 80 -0.34 19.07 4.38
CA GLY A 80 -1.38 18.23 4.99
C GLY A 80 -2.43 17.76 3.99
N LEU A 81 -2.96 18.67 3.16
CA LEU A 81 -3.94 18.33 2.12
C LEU A 81 -3.35 17.38 1.07
N THR A 82 -2.11 17.61 0.62
CA THR A 82 -1.46 16.74 -0.37
C THR A 82 -1.31 15.32 0.17
N ALA A 83 -0.84 15.17 1.42
CA ALA A 83 -0.76 13.87 2.08
C ALA A 83 -2.13 13.17 2.17
N ALA A 84 -3.18 13.93 2.54
CA ALA A 84 -4.53 13.40 2.64
C ALA A 84 -5.08 12.95 1.28
N LEU A 85 -4.90 13.74 0.22
CA LEU A 85 -5.36 13.40 -1.13
C LEU A 85 -4.67 12.16 -1.69
N ILE A 86 -3.36 12.02 -1.47
CA ILE A 86 -2.60 10.81 -1.87
C ILE A 86 -3.15 9.59 -1.13
N ALA A 87 -3.35 9.69 0.19
CA ALA A 87 -3.88 8.58 1.01
C ALA A 87 -5.30 8.17 0.59
N VAL A 88 -6.18 9.16 0.35
CA VAL A 88 -7.56 8.92 -0.12
C VAL A 88 -7.54 8.26 -1.50
N THR A 89 -6.76 8.79 -2.44
CA THR A 89 -6.64 8.24 -3.79
C THR A 89 -6.14 6.80 -3.75
N GLY A 90 -5.09 6.53 -2.96
CA GLY A 90 -4.60 5.19 -2.70
C GLY A 90 -5.70 4.26 -2.17
N LEU A 91 -6.44 4.69 -1.14
CA LEU A 91 -7.53 3.91 -0.55
C LEU A 91 -8.66 3.64 -1.56
N LEU A 92 -9.01 4.61 -2.39
CA LEU A 92 -10.03 4.46 -3.44
C LEU A 92 -9.60 3.42 -4.48
N ILE A 93 -8.36 3.50 -4.95
CA ILE A 93 -7.79 2.51 -5.88
C ILE A 93 -7.86 1.10 -5.25
N LEU A 94 -7.47 0.94 -3.99
CA LEU A 94 -7.54 -0.35 -3.29
C LEU A 94 -8.98 -0.89 -3.21
N ARG A 95 -9.94 -0.03 -2.90
CA ARG A 95 -11.36 -0.39 -2.80
C ARG A 95 -11.93 -0.82 -4.14
N GLU A 96 -11.68 -0.06 -5.20
CA GLU A 96 -12.17 -0.37 -6.55
C GLU A 96 -11.58 -1.69 -7.07
N THR A 97 -10.28 -1.88 -6.88
CA THR A 97 -9.59 -3.12 -7.27
C THR A 97 -10.15 -4.33 -6.52
N GLY A 98 -10.48 -4.18 -5.24
CA GLY A 98 -11.11 -5.24 -4.43
C GLY A 98 -12.52 -5.60 -4.87
N LYS A 99 -13.37 -4.59 -5.19
CA LYS A 99 -14.73 -4.83 -5.72
C LYS A 99 -14.66 -5.55 -7.07
N ALA A 100 -13.80 -5.11 -7.98
CA ALA A 100 -13.63 -5.72 -9.29
C ALA A 100 -13.17 -7.18 -9.20
N ARG A 101 -12.23 -7.49 -8.29
CA ARG A 101 -11.81 -8.87 -8.01
C ARG A 101 -12.96 -9.73 -7.52
N LYS A 102 -13.75 -9.24 -6.56
CA LYS A 102 -14.90 -9.98 -5.99
C LYS A 102 -15.96 -10.28 -7.06
N ALA A 103 -16.26 -9.31 -7.93
CA ALA A 103 -17.19 -9.50 -9.04
C ALA A 103 -16.71 -10.58 -10.02
N ARG A 104 -15.46 -10.48 -10.50
CA ARG A 104 -14.85 -11.48 -11.39
C ARG A 104 -14.86 -12.90 -10.79
N GLN A 105 -14.69 -13.02 -9.48
CA GLN A 105 -14.66 -14.30 -8.77
C GLN A 105 -16.06 -14.91 -8.61
N ALA A 106 -17.11 -14.10 -8.57
CA ALA A 106 -18.50 -14.55 -8.53
C ALA A 106 -18.98 -15.08 -9.89
N ASP A 107 -18.46 -14.51 -10.99
CA ASP A 107 -18.81 -14.91 -12.37
C ASP A 107 -17.93 -16.06 -12.91
N ALA A 108 -16.97 -16.55 -12.11
CA ALA A 108 -16.04 -17.60 -12.54
C ALA A 108 -16.76 -18.96 -12.64
N PRO A 109 -16.64 -19.70 -13.76
CA PRO A 109 -17.18 -21.05 -13.88
C PRO A 109 -16.59 -21.99 -12.82
N ALA A 110 -17.40 -22.94 -12.33
CA ALA A 110 -16.93 -23.96 -11.39
C ALA A 110 -15.69 -24.68 -11.96
N PRO A 111 -14.64 -24.94 -11.14
CA PRO A 111 -13.45 -25.62 -11.62
C PRO A 111 -13.83 -26.95 -12.24
N ALA A 112 -13.51 -27.14 -13.52
CA ALA A 112 -13.64 -28.45 -14.16
C ALA A 112 -12.76 -29.42 -13.38
N ALA A 113 -13.38 -30.46 -12.80
CA ALA A 113 -12.67 -31.50 -12.07
C ALA A 113 -11.54 -32.05 -12.96
N GLN A 114 -10.30 -31.78 -12.56
CA GLN A 114 -9.13 -32.34 -13.25
C GLN A 114 -9.12 -33.85 -12.98
N PRO A 115 -9.09 -34.71 -14.02
CA PRO A 115 -9.01 -36.15 -13.82
C PRO A 115 -7.66 -36.50 -13.16
N ALA A 116 -7.72 -37.46 -12.24
CA ALA A 116 -6.61 -37.98 -11.45
C ALA A 116 -5.58 -38.76 -12.28
#